data_AF-A0A7L3DLD3-F1
#
_entry.id   AF-A0A7L3DLD3-F1
#
_cell.length_a   1.000
_cell.length_b   1.000
_cell.length_c   1.000
_cell.angle_alpha   90.00
_cell.angle_beta   90.00
_cell.angle_gamma   90.00
#
_symmetry.space_group_name_H-M   'P 1'
#
loop_
_entity.id
_entity.type
_entity.pdbx_description
1 polymer ?
#
loop_
_entity_poly.entity_id
_entity_poly.type
_entity_poly.pdbx_seq_one_letter_code
_entity_poly.pdbx_strand_id
1 'polypeptide(L)'
;KGIDREFYLLFSIFDENDSWYLNKNIEAFTGDPSKVDENDADFKESNKMHAVNGYLFGNLPGLAMCKDDKVSWHLIGLGSHYDMHGVHFQGNTIDLRGTTRDGMALFPHLSGTALMQPDRVGTFKVVCRTFDHFVGGMKHLYEVSSCRNTTRGQQQRGAMRLYYIAAEEVEWDYASNKSSAPKMYNVSSNEERYSKQKMLAGIGPLIVEGELYRKSSINHHIFCFNLGPLLHAEVGDSVLIVFKNKASRPYSISAHGIEEVAALGKIVLSVSGEINTYRWNVPERSGPGKTDPNCITWVYYSTVNFVK
;
A
#
# COMPACT_ATOMS: atom_id res chain seq x y z
N LYS A 1 -0.80 -19.22 -24.46
CA LYS A 1 -1.00 -20.63 -24.02
C LYS A 1 -0.49 -20.76 -22.58
N GLY A 2 -1.24 -21.41 -21.68
CA GLY A 2 -0.82 -21.60 -20.29
C GLY A 2 -1.13 -20.44 -19.34
N ILE A 3 -1.97 -19.50 -19.77
CA ILE A 3 -2.57 -18.44 -18.95
C ILE A 3 -4.08 -18.72 -18.94
N ASP A 4 -4.69 -18.70 -17.76
CA ASP A 4 -6.11 -18.97 -17.56
C ASP A 4 -6.94 -17.67 -17.70
N ARG A 5 -6.38 -16.52 -17.28
CA ARG A 5 -7.02 -15.20 -17.34
C ARG A 5 -6.05 -14.10 -17.75
N GLU A 6 -6.54 -13.16 -18.55
CA GLU A 6 -5.80 -11.96 -18.96
C GLU A 6 -6.62 -10.71 -18.64
N PHE A 7 -5.99 -9.73 -18.01
CA PHE A 7 -6.59 -8.44 -17.70
C PHE A 7 -5.74 -7.32 -18.27
N TYR A 8 -6.40 -6.27 -18.74
CA TYR A 8 -5.78 -5.09 -19.33
C TYR A 8 -6.22 -3.87 -18.53
N LEU A 9 -5.28 -3.20 -17.89
CA LEU A 9 -5.55 -2.04 -17.04
C LEU A 9 -4.75 -0.83 -17.52
N LEU A 10 -5.47 0.22 -17.90
CA LEU A 10 -4.97 1.55 -18.18
C LEU A 10 -5.13 2.41 -16.93
N PHE A 11 -4.01 2.84 -16.35
CA PHE A 11 -3.96 3.83 -15.29
C PHE A 11 -3.72 5.21 -15.91
N SER A 12 -4.65 6.14 -15.70
CA SER A 12 -4.53 7.50 -16.22
C SER A 12 -5.38 8.45 -15.38
N ILE A 13 -4.90 9.67 -15.21
CA ILE A 13 -5.73 10.82 -14.87
C ILE A 13 -6.36 11.28 -16.19
N PHE A 14 -7.66 11.01 -16.37
CA PHE A 14 -8.39 11.52 -17.53
C PHE A 14 -8.76 12.97 -17.24
N ASP A 15 -7.97 13.89 -17.79
CA ASP A 15 -8.19 15.32 -17.64
C ASP A 15 -9.24 15.80 -18.66
N GLU A 16 -10.50 15.92 -18.23
CA GLU A 16 -11.58 16.36 -19.12
C GLU A 16 -11.49 17.86 -19.45
N ASN A 17 -10.61 18.63 -18.80
CA ASN A 17 -10.37 20.02 -19.19
C ASN A 17 -9.70 20.12 -20.57
N ASP A 18 -8.91 19.11 -20.94
CA ASP A 18 -8.24 19.03 -22.26
C ASP A 18 -9.10 18.29 -23.31
N SER A 19 -10.32 17.87 -22.93
CA SER A 19 -11.23 17.14 -23.80
C SER A 19 -11.83 18.05 -24.86
N TRP A 20 -11.86 17.59 -26.11
CA TRP A 20 -12.58 18.24 -27.21
C TRP A 20 -14.07 18.44 -26.93
N TYR A 21 -14.61 17.73 -25.93
CA TYR A 21 -16.02 17.75 -25.55
C TYR A 21 -16.31 18.60 -24.30
N LEU A 22 -15.32 19.30 -23.73
CA LEU A 22 -15.50 20.10 -22.51
C LEU A 22 -16.73 21.02 -22.58
N ASN A 23 -16.84 21.85 -23.63
CA ASN A 23 -17.97 22.77 -23.78
C ASN A 23 -19.32 22.06 -23.84
N LYS A 24 -19.39 20.89 -24.49
CA LYS A 24 -20.62 20.09 -24.54
C LYS A 24 -20.96 19.50 -23.18
N ASN A 25 -19.96 19.08 -22.41
CA ASN A 25 -20.15 18.58 -21.04
C ASN A 25 -20.63 19.71 -20.12
N ILE A 26 -20.06 20.91 -20.24
CA ILE A 26 -20.49 22.09 -19.48
C ILE A 26 -21.97 22.38 -19.76
N GLU A 27 -22.35 22.47 -21.03
CA GLU A 27 -23.74 22.72 -21.44
C GLU A 27 -24.71 21.65 -20.94
N ALA A 28 -24.30 20.38 -20.94
CA ALA A 28 -25.16 19.26 -20.59
C ALA A 28 -25.32 19.03 -19.07
N PHE A 29 -24.28 19.31 -18.26
CA PHE A 29 -24.20 18.78 -16.89
C PHE A 29 -24.09 19.83 -15.78
N THR A 30 -23.80 21.11 -16.07
CA THR A 30 -23.55 22.11 -15.01
C THR A 30 -24.80 22.85 -14.52
N GLY A 31 -25.96 22.59 -15.14
CA GLY A 31 -27.26 23.20 -14.81
C GLY A 31 -27.35 24.68 -15.23
N ASP A 32 -26.34 25.48 -14.93
CA ASP A 32 -26.17 26.87 -15.37
C ASP A 32 -24.75 27.11 -15.92
N PRO A 33 -24.52 26.86 -17.23
CA PRO A 33 -23.22 27.04 -17.89
C PRO A 33 -22.61 28.43 -17.74
N SER A 34 -23.43 29.47 -17.53
CA SER A 34 -22.94 30.86 -17.46
C SER A 34 -22.14 31.18 -16.20
N LYS A 35 -22.24 30.32 -15.17
CA LYS A 35 -21.54 30.47 -13.88
C LYS A 35 -20.23 29.70 -13.82
N VAL A 36 -19.91 28.93 -14.86
CA VAL A 36 -18.69 28.13 -14.89
C VAL A 36 -17.51 29.05 -15.22
N ASP A 37 -16.54 29.08 -14.32
CA ASP A 37 -15.22 29.65 -14.60
C ASP A 37 -14.26 28.50 -14.91
N GLU A 38 -13.90 28.35 -16.19
CA GLU A 38 -12.95 27.33 -16.63
C GLU A 38 -11.53 27.53 -16.07
N ASN A 39 -11.21 28.71 -15.54
CA ASN A 39 -9.92 28.98 -14.92
C ASN A 39 -9.90 28.67 -13.42
N ASP A 40 -11.07 28.43 -12.82
CA ASP A 40 -11.17 28.09 -11.41
C ASP A 40 -10.44 26.76 -11.12
N ALA A 41 -9.67 26.75 -10.03
CA ALA A 41 -8.83 25.61 -9.69
C ALA A 41 -9.67 24.40 -9.25
N ASP A 42 -10.76 24.64 -8.52
CA ASP A 42 -11.65 23.57 -8.05
C ASP A 42 -12.45 22.98 -9.21
N PHE A 43 -12.87 23.82 -10.18
CA PHE A 43 -13.47 23.35 -11.43
C PHE A 43 -12.52 22.44 -12.20
N LYS A 44 -11.28 22.88 -12.43
CA LYS A 44 -10.27 22.06 -13.13
C LYS A 44 -10.01 20.75 -12.42
N GLU A 45 -9.88 20.77 -11.11
CA GLU A 45 -9.66 19.55 -10.32
C GLU A 45 -10.86 18.60 -10.37
N SER A 46 -12.09 19.14 -10.37
CA SER A 46 -13.31 18.32 -10.47
C SER A 46 -13.41 17.53 -11.79
N ASN A 47 -12.74 18.00 -12.84
CA ASN A 47 -12.69 17.37 -14.16
C ASN A 47 -11.51 16.39 -14.33
N LYS A 48 -10.66 16.22 -13.31
CA LYS A 48 -9.58 15.23 -13.33
C LYS A 48 -10.04 13.91 -12.77
N MET A 49 -10.22 12.94 -13.65
CA MET A 49 -10.75 11.63 -13.29
C MET A 49 -9.60 10.63 -13.11
N HIS A 50 -9.15 10.42 -11.86
CA HIS A 50 -8.08 9.47 -11.52
C HIS A 50 -8.55 8.01 -11.65
N ALA A 51 -8.60 7.51 -12.89
CA ALA A 51 -9.32 6.29 -13.23
C ALA A 51 -8.44 5.10 -13.61
N VAL A 52 -9.03 3.90 -13.53
CA VAL A 52 -8.51 2.70 -14.21
C VAL A 52 -9.51 2.26 -15.27
N ASN A 53 -9.09 2.20 -16.54
CA ASN A 53 -9.97 1.96 -17.68
C ASN A 53 -11.18 2.93 -17.76
N GLY A 54 -11.05 4.15 -17.23
CA GLY A 54 -12.16 5.12 -17.14
C GLY A 54 -13.12 4.90 -15.97
N TYR A 55 -12.86 3.92 -15.10
CA TYR A 55 -13.65 3.64 -13.91
C TYR A 55 -13.00 4.26 -12.66
N LEU A 56 -13.83 4.60 -11.66
CA LEU A 56 -13.44 5.29 -10.43
C LEU A 56 -14.06 4.64 -9.18
N PHE A 57 -13.46 4.86 -8.01
CA PHE A 57 -14.06 4.55 -6.70
C PHE A 57 -14.60 3.12 -6.56
N GLY A 58 -13.93 2.12 -7.13
CA GLY A 58 -14.31 0.72 -6.98
C GLY A 58 -15.31 0.20 -7.99
N ASN A 59 -15.74 0.99 -8.98
CA ASN A 59 -16.81 0.58 -9.90
C ASN A 59 -16.37 -0.17 -11.17
N LEU A 60 -15.07 -0.47 -11.34
CA LEU A 60 -14.54 -1.29 -12.45
C LEU A 60 -15.04 -2.74 -12.35
N PRO A 61 -15.85 -3.23 -13.30
CA PRO A 61 -16.38 -4.58 -13.27
C PRO A 61 -15.42 -5.60 -13.92
N GLY A 62 -15.70 -6.88 -13.71
CA GLY A 62 -15.12 -7.96 -14.53
C GLY A 62 -13.73 -8.46 -14.11
N LEU A 63 -13.15 -7.93 -13.03
CA LEU A 63 -11.89 -8.43 -12.46
C LEU A 63 -12.13 -9.67 -11.59
N ALA A 64 -12.61 -10.76 -12.20
CA ALA A 64 -12.92 -12.01 -11.51
C ALA A 64 -12.06 -13.17 -12.03
N MET A 65 -11.48 -13.93 -11.12
CA MET A 65 -10.63 -15.09 -11.41
C MET A 65 -10.85 -16.20 -10.39
N CYS A 66 -10.32 -17.38 -10.68
CA CYS A 66 -10.36 -18.50 -9.76
C CYS A 66 -9.06 -18.58 -8.97
N LYS A 67 -9.15 -19.10 -7.73
CA LYS A 67 -7.95 -19.52 -6.99
C LYS A 67 -7.14 -20.48 -7.86
N ASP A 68 -5.82 -20.33 -7.82
CA ASP A 68 -4.81 -21.09 -8.55
C ASP A 68 -4.75 -20.82 -10.08
N ASP A 69 -5.60 -19.93 -10.63
CA ASP A 69 -5.49 -19.49 -12.03
C ASP A 69 -4.13 -18.84 -12.30
N LYS A 70 -3.55 -19.10 -13.47
CA LYS A 70 -2.43 -18.32 -13.98
C LYS A 70 -2.97 -17.07 -14.63
N VAL A 71 -2.70 -15.92 -14.02
CA VAL A 71 -3.25 -14.63 -14.44
C VAL A 71 -2.15 -13.74 -15.00
N SER A 72 -2.41 -13.16 -16.17
CA SER A 72 -1.55 -12.14 -16.77
C SER A 72 -2.21 -10.77 -16.66
N TRP A 73 -1.52 -9.84 -16.02
CA TRP A 73 -1.94 -8.44 -15.89
C TRP A 73 -1.11 -7.58 -16.83
N HIS A 74 -1.76 -7.05 -17.87
CA HIS A 74 -1.18 -6.10 -18.81
C HIS A 74 -1.52 -4.70 -18.34
N LEU A 75 -0.50 -3.97 -17.87
CA LEU A 75 -0.65 -2.67 -17.25
C LEU A 75 -0.03 -1.61 -18.15
N ILE A 76 -0.70 -0.47 -18.30
CA ILE A 76 -0.18 0.68 -19.02
C ILE A 76 -0.51 1.96 -18.25
N GLY A 77 0.48 2.85 -18.14
CA GLY A 77 0.29 4.24 -17.72
C GLY A 77 0.22 5.16 -18.93
N LEU A 78 -0.73 6.07 -18.96
CA LEU A 78 -0.81 7.15 -19.95
C LEU A 78 -1.11 8.48 -19.24
N GLY A 79 -0.92 9.58 -19.95
CA GLY A 79 -1.24 10.92 -19.47
C GLY A 79 -0.02 11.83 -19.42
N SER A 80 0.04 12.67 -18.37
CA SER A 80 0.98 13.78 -18.21
C SER A 80 2.07 13.49 -17.18
N HIS A 81 2.87 14.49 -16.80
CA HIS A 81 3.84 14.33 -15.71
C HIS A 81 3.19 14.07 -14.34
N TYR A 82 1.88 14.26 -14.19
CA TYR A 82 1.13 13.86 -13.00
C TYR A 82 0.88 12.34 -12.93
N ASP A 83 1.00 11.62 -14.05
CA ASP A 83 0.70 10.17 -14.15
C ASP A 83 1.84 9.28 -13.65
N MET A 84 2.27 9.49 -12.41
CA MET A 84 3.18 8.61 -11.68
C MET A 84 2.37 7.65 -10.82
N HIS A 85 2.13 6.44 -11.33
CA HIS A 85 1.23 5.47 -10.71
C HIS A 85 2.01 4.39 -9.98
N GLY A 86 1.82 4.27 -8.67
CA GLY A 86 2.28 3.11 -7.90
C GLY A 86 1.19 2.04 -7.83
N VAL A 87 1.03 1.22 -8.87
CA VAL A 87 0.02 0.15 -8.90
C VAL A 87 0.37 -0.89 -7.84
N HIS A 88 -0.60 -1.29 -7.02
CA HIS A 88 -0.43 -2.26 -5.95
C HIS A 88 -1.61 -3.23 -5.90
N PHE A 89 -1.29 -4.52 -5.82
CA PHE A 89 -2.24 -5.61 -5.64
C PHE A 89 -2.25 -6.04 -4.17
N GLN A 90 -3.32 -5.70 -3.46
CA GLN A 90 -3.47 -6.07 -2.07
C GLN A 90 -3.67 -7.60 -1.93
N GLY A 91 -2.95 -8.23 -1.02
CA GLY A 91 -3.15 -9.63 -0.59
C GLY A 91 -2.53 -10.70 -1.49
N ASN A 92 -2.12 -10.35 -2.71
CA ASN A 92 -1.43 -11.24 -3.65
C ASN A 92 -0.17 -10.56 -4.19
N THR A 93 0.85 -11.36 -4.47
CA THR A 93 2.09 -10.91 -5.12
C THR A 93 2.05 -11.21 -6.61
N ILE A 94 2.96 -10.56 -7.33
CA ILE A 94 3.17 -10.69 -8.76
C ILE A 94 4.63 -11.09 -9.06
N ASP A 95 4.82 -11.93 -10.06
CA ASP A 95 6.11 -12.09 -10.73
C ASP A 95 6.23 -11.00 -11.80
N LEU A 96 7.21 -10.12 -11.60
CA LEU A 96 7.59 -9.09 -12.55
C LEU A 96 8.97 -9.43 -13.08
N ARG A 97 9.01 -10.10 -14.24
CA ARG A 97 10.24 -10.50 -14.95
C ARG A 97 11.19 -11.34 -14.07
N GLY A 98 10.64 -12.28 -13.30
CA GLY A 98 11.40 -13.17 -12.42
C GLY A 98 11.62 -12.63 -10.99
N THR A 99 11.18 -11.41 -10.70
CA THR A 99 11.23 -10.83 -9.34
C THR A 99 9.85 -10.81 -8.70
N THR A 100 9.77 -11.12 -7.40
CA THR A 100 8.54 -11.06 -6.62
C THR A 100 8.29 -9.63 -6.19
N ARG A 101 7.18 -9.04 -6.64
CA ARG A 101 6.70 -7.71 -6.22
C ARG A 101 5.23 -7.84 -5.82
N ASP A 102 4.63 -6.78 -5.31
CA ASP A 102 3.16 -6.69 -5.14
C ASP A 102 2.59 -5.47 -5.85
N GLY A 103 3.39 -4.89 -6.74
CA GLY A 103 3.09 -3.66 -7.42
C GLY A 103 4.12 -3.30 -8.48
N MET A 104 3.78 -2.31 -9.29
CA MET A 104 4.62 -1.81 -10.36
C MET A 104 4.42 -0.30 -10.49
N ALA A 105 5.51 0.43 -10.71
CA ALA A 105 5.44 1.83 -11.09
C ALA A 105 5.11 1.96 -12.59
N LEU A 106 4.11 2.78 -12.91
CA LEU A 106 3.78 3.18 -14.27
C LEU A 106 3.95 4.70 -14.42
N PHE A 107 4.42 5.09 -15.60
CA PHE A 107 4.62 6.47 -16.03
C PHE A 107 3.95 6.64 -17.40
N PRO A 108 3.81 7.86 -17.94
CA PRO A 108 3.27 8.05 -19.28
C PRO A 108 3.95 7.17 -20.33
N HIS A 109 3.13 6.44 -21.09
CA HIS A 109 3.54 5.48 -22.12
C HIS A 109 4.34 4.26 -21.65
N LEU A 110 4.49 4.07 -20.33
CA LEU A 110 5.09 2.86 -19.79
C LEU A 110 4.06 1.75 -19.74
N SER A 111 4.41 0.59 -20.29
CA SER A 111 3.62 -0.64 -20.16
C SER A 111 4.45 -1.79 -19.60
N GLY A 112 3.76 -2.71 -18.93
CA GLY A 112 4.36 -3.88 -18.32
C GLY A 112 3.37 -5.04 -18.29
N THR A 113 3.90 -6.25 -18.19
CA THR A 113 3.10 -7.44 -17.94
C THR A 113 3.62 -8.11 -16.68
N ALA A 114 2.70 -8.37 -15.76
CA ALA A 114 2.97 -9.03 -14.50
C ALA A 114 2.17 -10.32 -14.42
N LEU A 115 2.78 -11.38 -13.89
CA LEU A 115 2.12 -12.66 -13.72
C LEU A 115 1.69 -12.82 -12.26
N MET A 116 0.50 -13.36 -12.03
CA MET A 116 -0.04 -13.61 -10.71
C MET A 116 -0.64 -15.02 -10.65
N GLN A 117 -0.52 -15.67 -9.51
CA GLN A 117 -1.28 -16.87 -9.19
C GLN A 117 -1.91 -16.70 -7.81
N PRO A 118 -3.21 -16.34 -7.73
CA PRO A 118 -3.85 -16.05 -6.46
C PRO A 118 -4.10 -17.34 -5.68
N ASP A 119 -3.72 -17.36 -4.41
CA ASP A 119 -3.77 -18.56 -3.56
C ASP A 119 -4.89 -18.52 -2.51
N ARG A 120 -5.59 -17.38 -2.42
CA ARG A 120 -6.67 -17.17 -1.47
C ARG A 120 -7.93 -16.67 -2.13
N VAL A 121 -9.04 -17.25 -1.68
CA VAL A 121 -10.40 -16.82 -2.01
C VAL A 121 -10.74 -15.57 -1.22
N GLY A 122 -11.34 -14.59 -1.88
CA GLY A 122 -11.77 -13.34 -1.28
C GLY A 122 -11.85 -12.19 -2.28
N THR A 123 -12.23 -11.04 -1.76
CA THR A 123 -12.22 -9.77 -2.50
C THR A 123 -11.00 -8.98 -2.07
N PHE A 124 -10.22 -8.57 -3.05
CA PHE A 124 -8.96 -7.87 -2.87
C PHE A 124 -8.99 -6.55 -3.63
N LYS A 125 -7.96 -5.72 -3.44
CA LYS A 125 -7.88 -4.40 -4.07
C LYS A 125 -6.72 -4.32 -5.06
N VAL A 126 -6.97 -3.69 -6.20
CA VAL A 126 -5.92 -3.17 -7.09
C VAL A 126 -6.03 -1.65 -7.05
N VAL A 127 -4.99 -0.98 -6.58
CA VAL A 127 -5.03 0.46 -6.28
C VAL A 127 -3.77 1.16 -6.77
N CYS A 128 -3.89 2.46 -7.04
CA CYS A 128 -2.72 3.33 -7.09
C CYS A 128 -2.37 3.78 -5.68
N ARG A 129 -1.10 3.66 -5.28
CA ARG A 129 -0.58 4.06 -3.96
C ARG A 129 -0.07 5.50 -3.93
N THR A 130 -0.06 6.19 -5.07
CA THR A 130 0.14 7.63 -5.13
C THR A 130 -1.05 8.29 -4.42
N PHE A 131 -0.79 9.05 -3.35
CA PHE A 131 -1.84 9.46 -2.41
C PHE A 131 -2.98 10.23 -3.06
N ASP A 132 -2.63 11.20 -3.90
CA ASP A 132 -3.62 12.00 -4.64
C ASP A 132 -4.51 11.11 -5.51
N HIS A 133 -3.92 10.19 -6.28
CA HIS A 133 -4.66 9.30 -7.17
C HIS A 133 -5.56 8.33 -6.39
N PHE A 134 -5.09 7.84 -5.24
CA PHE A 134 -5.88 6.99 -4.36
C PHE A 134 -7.12 7.71 -3.82
N VAL A 135 -6.95 8.97 -3.40
CA VAL A 135 -8.04 9.83 -2.91
C VAL A 135 -9.01 10.13 -4.05
N GLY A 136 -8.50 10.51 -5.21
CA GLY A 136 -9.24 10.81 -6.44
C GLY A 136 -10.00 9.64 -7.06
N GLY A 137 -9.80 8.41 -6.56
CA GLY A 137 -10.65 7.27 -6.87
C GLY A 137 -9.98 6.13 -7.63
N MET A 138 -8.66 6.17 -7.82
CA MET A 138 -7.89 5.15 -8.52
C MET A 138 -7.68 3.89 -7.65
N LYS A 139 -8.79 3.22 -7.33
CA LYS A 139 -8.86 2.07 -6.44
C LYS A 139 -10.03 1.18 -6.87
N HIS A 140 -9.73 -0.09 -7.14
CA HIS A 140 -10.70 -1.08 -7.60
C HIS A 140 -10.59 -2.39 -6.85
N LEU A 141 -11.59 -3.24 -7.06
CA LEU A 141 -11.68 -4.56 -6.47
C LEU A 141 -11.41 -5.63 -7.52
N TYR A 142 -10.78 -6.72 -7.11
CA TYR A 142 -10.75 -7.95 -7.88
C TYR A 142 -11.18 -9.12 -6.99
N GLU A 143 -11.85 -10.09 -7.59
CA GLU A 143 -12.47 -11.22 -6.90
C GLU A 143 -11.77 -12.51 -7.25
N VAL A 144 -11.40 -13.27 -6.21
CA VAL A 144 -10.85 -14.61 -6.35
C VAL A 144 -11.85 -15.60 -5.78
N SER A 145 -12.43 -16.43 -6.65
CA SER A 145 -13.44 -17.42 -6.29
C SER A 145 -12.87 -18.83 -6.15
N SER A 146 -13.55 -19.68 -5.37
CA SER A 146 -13.28 -21.12 -5.35
C SER A 146 -13.99 -21.78 -6.53
N CYS A 147 -13.27 -22.03 -7.62
CA CYS A 147 -13.84 -22.66 -8.82
C CYS A 147 -13.48 -24.15 -8.95
N ARG A 148 -12.44 -24.59 -8.26
CA ARG A 148 -11.96 -25.98 -8.26
C ARG A 148 -11.92 -26.46 -6.81
N ASN A 149 -12.31 -27.72 -6.59
CA ASN A 149 -12.14 -28.39 -5.30
C ASN A 149 -10.65 -28.76 -5.11
N THR A 150 -9.79 -27.77 -4.90
CA THR A 150 -8.39 -27.99 -4.55
C THR A 150 -8.25 -28.01 -3.03
N THR A 151 -8.19 -29.21 -2.46
CA THR A 151 -7.95 -29.50 -1.03
C THR A 151 -6.49 -29.36 -0.60
N ARG A 152 -5.64 -28.69 -1.39
CA ARG A 152 -4.28 -28.35 -0.95
C ARG A 152 -4.30 -27.01 -0.22
N GLY A 153 -4.55 -27.07 1.09
CA GLY A 153 -4.02 -26.05 1.99
C GLY A 153 -2.50 -26.22 2.05
N GLN A 154 -1.74 -25.18 1.70
CA GLN A 154 -0.31 -25.18 2.03
C GLN A 154 -0.20 -25.17 3.55
N GLN A 155 0.28 -26.28 4.12
CA GLN A 155 0.56 -26.36 5.54
C GLN A 155 1.85 -25.59 5.79
N GLN A 156 1.77 -24.50 6.56
CA GLN A 156 2.95 -23.75 6.99
C GLN A 156 3.80 -24.67 7.87
N ARG A 157 5.01 -24.97 7.41
CA ARG A 157 5.96 -25.89 8.07
C ARG A 157 7.14 -25.16 8.71
N GLY A 158 7.24 -23.84 8.52
CA GLY A 158 8.29 -23.02 9.10
C GLY A 158 8.03 -22.68 10.57
N ALA A 159 8.92 -21.88 11.13
CA ALA A 159 8.88 -21.43 12.50
C ALA A 159 7.79 -20.37 12.72
N MET A 160 7.29 -20.30 13.96
CA MET A 160 6.46 -19.19 14.40
C MET A 160 7.34 -18.10 15.01
N ARG A 161 7.34 -16.90 14.42
CA ARG A 161 8.13 -15.75 14.86
C ARG A 161 7.23 -14.75 15.56
N LEU A 162 7.47 -14.52 16.85
CA LEU A 162 6.67 -13.62 17.68
C LEU A 162 7.35 -12.25 17.80
N TYR A 163 6.59 -11.20 17.52
CA TYR A 163 7.02 -9.81 17.67
C TYR A 163 6.04 -9.02 18.53
N TYR A 164 6.57 -8.13 19.35
CA TYR A 164 5.80 -7.15 20.12
C TYR A 164 6.05 -5.76 19.54
N ILE A 165 4.99 -5.11 19.07
CA ILE A 165 5.09 -3.80 18.41
C ILE A 165 4.08 -2.86 19.07
N ALA A 166 4.47 -1.61 19.29
CA ALA A 166 3.57 -0.59 19.77
C ALA A 166 3.55 0.63 18.85
N ALA A 167 2.36 1.18 18.63
CA ALA A 167 2.18 2.48 18.00
C ALA A 167 2.12 3.56 19.10
N GLU A 168 3.07 4.50 19.09
CA GLU A 168 3.17 5.58 20.07
C GLU A 168 3.38 6.92 19.37
N GLU A 169 2.70 7.96 19.84
CA GLU A 169 2.90 9.32 19.35
C GLU A 169 4.15 9.91 20.00
N VAL A 170 5.08 10.38 19.17
CA VAL A 170 6.33 11.01 19.60
C VAL A 170 6.49 12.36 18.91
N GLU A 171 7.19 13.28 19.57
CA GLU A 171 7.70 14.47 18.90
C GLU A 171 8.99 14.10 18.18
N TRP A 172 9.03 14.30 16.86
CA TRP A 172 10.17 13.98 16.02
C TRP A 172 10.83 15.25 15.49
N ASP A 173 12.16 15.32 15.56
CA ASP A 173 12.96 16.41 15.00
C ASP A 173 13.83 15.89 13.84
N TYR A 174 13.41 16.22 12.62
CA TYR A 174 14.08 15.83 11.38
C TYR A 174 15.48 16.44 11.22
N ALA A 175 15.76 17.56 11.91
CA ALA A 175 17.02 18.28 11.81
C ALA A 175 17.62 18.53 13.20
N SER A 176 17.67 17.48 14.01
CA SER A 176 18.20 17.55 15.39
C SER A 176 19.67 18.01 15.46
N ASN A 177 20.50 17.63 14.48
CA ASN A 177 21.87 18.15 14.35
C ASN A 177 22.00 19.15 13.19
N LYS A 178 21.77 20.43 13.51
CA LYS A 178 21.84 21.54 12.55
C LYS A 178 23.28 21.91 12.15
N SER A 179 24.30 21.43 12.87
CA SER A 179 25.71 21.75 12.60
C SER A 179 26.28 21.01 11.38
N SER A 180 25.63 19.93 10.94
CA SER A 180 25.97 19.16 9.74
C SER A 180 25.22 19.62 8.48
N ALA A 181 24.28 20.56 8.60
CA ALA A 181 23.64 21.16 7.44
C ALA A 181 24.69 21.97 6.65
N PRO A 182 24.73 21.87 5.31
CA PRO A 182 25.65 22.69 4.51
C PRO A 182 25.48 24.16 4.89
N LYS A 183 26.58 24.84 5.26
CA LYS A 183 26.62 26.28 5.65
C LYS A 183 26.11 27.26 4.57
N MET A 184 25.61 26.74 3.45
CA MET A 184 25.15 27.47 2.28
C MET A 184 23.75 28.08 2.45
N TYR A 185 23.00 27.68 3.48
CA TYR A 185 21.68 28.21 3.80
C TYR A 185 21.67 28.76 5.23
N ASN A 186 21.50 30.08 5.37
CA ASN A 186 21.17 30.69 6.66
C ASN A 186 19.74 30.27 7.02
N VAL A 187 19.61 29.19 7.79
CA VAL A 187 18.31 28.67 8.25
C VAL A 187 17.63 29.76 9.09
N SER A 188 16.57 30.35 8.54
CA SER A 188 15.81 31.42 9.21
C SER A 188 14.97 30.85 10.37
N SER A 189 14.54 31.69 11.32
CA SER A 189 13.68 31.28 12.44
C SER A 189 12.34 30.67 12.00
N ASN A 190 11.86 30.98 10.80
CA ASN A 190 10.65 30.37 10.22
C ASN A 190 10.88 28.92 9.76
N GLU A 191 12.12 28.54 9.44
CA GLU A 191 12.47 27.17 9.03
C GLU A 191 12.51 26.18 10.21
N GLU A 192 12.60 26.69 11.44
CA GLU A 192 12.57 25.87 12.66
C GLU A 192 11.21 25.21 12.92
N ARG A 193 10.11 25.77 12.39
CA ARG A 193 8.78 25.16 12.49
C ARG A 193 8.63 23.90 11.63
N TYR A 194 9.41 23.77 10.57
CA TYR A 194 9.32 22.62 9.66
C TYR A 194 10.17 21.43 10.12
N SER A 195 11.10 21.61 11.06
CA SER A 195 11.96 20.51 11.51
C SER A 195 11.30 19.60 12.55
N LYS A 196 10.34 20.12 13.32
CA LYS A 196 9.66 19.39 14.39
C LYS A 196 8.23 19.03 14.00
N GLN A 197 7.91 17.75 14.08
CA GLN A 197 6.55 17.26 13.79
C GLN A 197 6.15 16.16 14.77
N LYS A 198 4.88 16.14 15.19
CA LYS A 198 4.32 14.99 15.91
C LYS A 198 4.14 13.84 14.93
N MET A 199 4.68 12.68 15.27
CA MET A 199 4.65 11.49 14.42
C MET A 199 4.29 10.24 15.20
N LEU A 200 3.81 9.24 14.47
CA LEU A 200 3.65 7.90 15.02
C LEU A 200 4.99 7.15 14.89
N ALA A 201 5.54 6.69 16.00
CA ALA A 201 6.68 5.79 16.01
C ALA A 201 6.21 4.36 16.27
N GLY A 202 6.63 3.43 15.40
CA GLY A 202 6.55 2.00 15.67
C GLY A 202 7.73 1.58 16.54
N ILE A 203 7.50 1.27 17.82
CA ILE A 203 8.59 0.88 18.71
C ILE A 203 8.83 -0.64 18.61
N GLY A 204 10.10 -1.00 18.43
CA GLY A 204 10.62 -2.37 18.29
C GLY A 204 10.60 -3.23 19.55
N PRO A 205 11.05 -4.50 19.45
CA PRO A 205 10.62 -5.59 20.33
C PRO A 205 10.79 -5.24 21.81
N LEU A 206 9.66 -5.22 22.50
CA LEU A 206 9.61 -5.27 23.95
C LEU A 206 9.86 -6.71 24.38
N ILE A 207 11.01 -6.95 25.02
CA ILE A 207 11.25 -8.21 25.72
C ILE A 207 10.33 -8.22 26.94
N VAL A 208 9.44 -9.20 27.03
CA VAL A 208 8.59 -9.42 28.21
C VAL A 208 9.35 -10.34 29.16
N GLU A 209 9.99 -9.78 30.18
CA GLU A 209 10.42 -10.53 31.37
C GLU A 209 9.59 -10.04 32.56
N GLY A 210 8.58 -10.82 32.96
CA GLY A 210 7.62 -10.42 34.01
C GLY A 210 6.70 -9.28 33.57
N GLU A 211 5.83 -8.81 34.46
CA GLU A 211 4.84 -7.73 34.22
C GLU A 211 5.46 -6.34 33.92
N LEU A 212 6.75 -6.28 33.55
CA LEU A 212 7.53 -5.07 33.32
C LEU A 212 7.96 -4.97 31.85
N TYR A 213 7.45 -3.94 31.18
CA TYR A 213 7.79 -3.56 29.81
C TYR A 213 9.16 -2.88 29.77
N ARG A 214 10.22 -3.53 29.25
CA ARG A 214 11.55 -2.90 29.13
C ARG A 214 11.91 -2.60 27.67
N LYS A 215 12.22 -1.33 27.38
CA LYS A 215 12.71 -0.85 26.08
C LYS A 215 14.06 -1.51 25.80
N SER A 216 14.15 -2.36 24.76
CA SER A 216 15.42 -2.93 24.33
C SER A 216 16.29 -1.82 23.74
N SER A 217 17.35 -1.42 24.45
CA SER A 217 18.36 -0.47 23.97
C SER A 217 19.37 -1.20 23.07
N ILE A 218 18.93 -1.68 21.91
CA ILE A 218 19.87 -2.16 20.89
C ILE A 218 20.41 -0.94 20.16
N ASN A 219 21.61 -0.50 20.56
CA ASN A 219 22.41 0.58 19.97
C ASN A 219 22.77 0.40 18.48
N HIS A 220 22.21 -0.60 17.78
CA HIS A 220 22.52 -0.92 16.37
C HIS A 220 21.50 -0.37 15.37
N HIS A 221 20.42 0.29 15.82
CA HIS A 221 19.39 0.88 14.95
C HIS A 221 19.55 2.40 14.78
N ILE A 222 20.78 2.92 14.81
CA ILE A 222 21.06 4.36 14.66
C ILE A 222 20.63 4.90 13.27
N PHE A 223 20.36 4.04 12.28
CA PHE A 223 19.99 4.44 10.92
C PHE A 223 18.48 4.38 10.59
N CYS A 224 17.61 3.86 11.48
CA CYS A 224 16.17 3.74 11.21
C CYS A 224 15.42 5.00 11.67
N PHE A 225 15.66 6.13 10.98
CA PHE A 225 15.11 7.47 11.27
C PHE A 225 13.60 7.61 10.96
N ASN A 226 12.72 6.97 11.75
CA ASN A 226 11.24 6.91 11.66
C ASN A 226 10.64 5.58 11.18
N LEU A 227 11.49 4.64 10.78
CA LEU A 227 11.02 3.29 10.47
C LEU A 227 10.77 2.54 11.78
N GLY A 228 9.72 1.72 11.80
CA GLY A 228 9.56 0.80 12.92
C GLY A 228 10.57 -0.36 12.87
N PRO A 229 10.49 -1.34 13.80
CA PRO A 229 11.43 -2.46 13.85
C PRO A 229 11.53 -3.27 12.56
N LEU A 230 12.73 -3.78 12.29
CA LEU A 230 12.93 -4.79 11.25
C LEU A 230 12.32 -6.13 11.69
N LEU A 231 11.39 -6.63 10.89
CA LEU A 231 10.77 -7.94 11.04
C LEU A 231 11.42 -8.89 10.02
N HIS A 232 11.89 -10.04 10.47
CA HIS A 232 12.55 -11.03 9.61
C HIS A 232 11.76 -12.32 9.61
N ALA A 233 11.59 -12.93 8.45
CA ALA A 233 10.95 -14.21 8.29
C ALA A 233 11.50 -14.93 7.06
N GLU A 234 11.46 -16.26 7.10
CA GLU A 234 11.82 -17.13 5.98
C GLU A 234 10.54 -17.66 5.32
N VAL A 235 10.69 -18.13 4.08
CA VAL A 235 9.59 -18.79 3.37
C VAL A 235 9.13 -20.02 4.16
N GLY A 236 7.83 -20.08 4.43
CA GLY A 236 7.16 -21.12 5.22
C GLY A 236 6.90 -20.72 6.68
N ASP A 237 7.47 -19.61 7.16
CA ASP A 237 7.25 -19.13 8.53
C ASP A 237 5.86 -18.51 8.72
N SER A 238 5.46 -18.40 9.98
CA SER A 238 4.34 -17.57 10.41
C SER A 238 4.83 -16.47 11.35
N VAL A 239 4.50 -15.22 11.05
CA VAL A 239 4.81 -14.06 11.87
C VAL A 239 3.59 -13.71 12.71
N LEU A 240 3.74 -13.76 14.04
CA LEU A 240 2.73 -13.38 15.01
C LEU A 240 3.10 -12.04 15.62
N ILE A 241 2.24 -11.03 15.50
CA ILE A 241 2.50 -9.68 15.99
C ILE A 241 1.49 -9.37 17.08
N VAL A 242 1.98 -9.16 18.30
CA VAL A 242 1.21 -8.59 19.40
C VAL A 242 1.36 -7.07 19.31
N PHE A 243 0.33 -6.41 18.81
CA PHE A 243 0.31 -4.99 18.54
C PHE A 243 -0.45 -4.23 19.63
N LYS A 244 0.20 -3.28 20.28
CA LYS A 244 -0.42 -2.38 21.27
C LYS A 244 -0.57 -0.98 20.69
N ASN A 245 -1.80 -0.45 20.69
CA ASN A 245 -2.02 0.93 20.32
C ASN A 245 -1.91 1.85 21.55
N LYS A 246 -0.83 2.61 21.67
CA LYS A 246 -0.66 3.65 22.72
C LYS A 246 -1.02 5.05 22.22
N ALA A 247 -1.36 5.20 20.94
CA ALA A 247 -1.65 6.49 20.32
C ALA A 247 -3.11 6.91 20.56
N SER A 248 -3.43 8.15 20.21
CA SER A 248 -4.75 8.76 20.46
C SER A 248 -5.85 8.30 19.49
N ARG A 249 -5.46 7.71 18.35
CA ARG A 249 -6.37 7.31 17.26
C ARG A 249 -6.29 5.81 16.98
N PRO A 250 -7.32 5.21 16.35
CA PRO A 250 -7.26 3.81 15.94
C PRO A 250 -6.14 3.57 14.94
N TYR A 251 -5.40 2.48 15.13
CA TYR A 251 -4.36 2.01 14.22
C TYR A 251 -4.48 0.51 13.98
N SER A 252 -3.84 0.06 12.91
CA SER A 252 -3.71 -1.35 12.55
C SER A 252 -2.29 -1.62 12.10
N ILE A 253 -1.96 -2.88 11.82
CA ILE A 253 -0.70 -3.24 11.19
C ILE A 253 -0.95 -4.27 10.10
N SER A 254 -0.40 -3.98 8.92
CA SER A 254 -0.51 -4.78 7.70
C SER A 254 0.81 -4.67 6.95
N ALA A 255 1.14 -5.66 6.13
CA ALA A 255 2.39 -5.65 5.37
C ALA A 255 2.17 -6.00 3.89
N HIS A 256 3.01 -5.39 3.07
CA HIS A 256 3.18 -5.74 1.67
C HIS A 256 3.68 -7.20 1.54
N GLY A 257 3.34 -7.82 0.41
CA GLY A 257 3.83 -9.14 0.02
C GLY A 257 3.41 -10.36 0.85
N ILE A 258 2.89 -10.20 2.08
CA ILE A 258 2.55 -11.31 2.99
C ILE A 258 1.10 -11.79 2.86
N GLU A 259 0.82 -12.97 3.39
CA GLU A 259 -0.53 -13.52 3.48
C GLU A 259 -1.12 -13.25 4.86
N GLU A 260 -2.09 -12.32 4.96
CA GLU A 260 -2.74 -12.00 6.23
C GLU A 260 -3.83 -12.99 6.60
N VAL A 261 -3.64 -13.72 7.70
CA VAL A 261 -4.67 -14.62 8.23
C VAL A 261 -5.69 -13.79 9.00
N ALA A 262 -6.72 -13.30 8.30
CA ALA A 262 -7.82 -12.59 8.93
C ALA A 262 -8.59 -13.53 9.87
N ALA A 263 -8.73 -13.13 11.14
CA ALA A 263 -9.77 -13.68 12.00
C ALA A 263 -11.12 -13.25 11.41
N LEU A 264 -11.85 -14.18 10.78
CA LEU A 264 -13.23 -13.97 10.30
C LEU A 264 -13.40 -12.86 9.23
N GLY A 265 -12.39 -12.59 8.41
CA GLY A 265 -12.52 -11.69 7.25
C GLY A 265 -12.70 -10.20 7.59
N LYS A 266 -12.46 -9.79 8.85
CA LYS A 266 -12.46 -8.38 9.26
C LYS A 266 -11.04 -7.89 9.51
N ILE A 267 -10.75 -6.68 9.04
CA ILE A 267 -9.55 -5.94 9.43
C ILE A 267 -9.65 -5.72 10.93
N VAL A 268 -8.69 -6.26 11.69
CA VAL A 268 -8.61 -6.02 13.12
C VAL A 268 -8.07 -4.61 13.31
N LEU A 269 -8.89 -3.74 13.89
CA LEU A 269 -8.53 -2.37 14.22
C LEU A 269 -8.26 -2.32 15.71
N SER A 270 -7.16 -1.68 16.11
CA SER A 270 -6.83 -1.49 17.53
C SER A 270 -7.16 -0.06 17.91
N VAL A 271 -8.17 0.14 18.76
CA VAL A 271 -8.46 1.46 19.33
C VAL A 271 -7.42 1.82 20.40
N SER A 272 -7.42 3.07 20.86
CA SER A 272 -6.44 3.54 21.85
C SER A 272 -6.46 2.67 23.12
N GLY A 273 -5.30 2.22 23.56
CA GLY A 273 -5.10 1.35 24.72
C GLY A 273 -5.23 -0.15 24.44
N GLU A 274 -5.79 -0.55 23.30
CA GLU A 274 -6.08 -1.95 22.96
C GLU A 274 -4.82 -2.72 22.52
N ILE A 275 -4.84 -4.04 22.75
CA ILE A 275 -3.85 -4.98 22.25
C ILE A 275 -4.54 -5.98 21.34
N ASN A 276 -4.07 -6.09 20.11
CA ASN A 276 -4.56 -7.07 19.14
C ASN A 276 -3.41 -7.91 18.58
N THR A 277 -3.72 -9.15 18.22
CA THR A 277 -2.74 -10.07 17.65
C THR A 277 -3.01 -10.30 16.17
N TYR A 278 -1.99 -10.08 15.34
CA TYR A 278 -2.04 -10.24 13.89
C TYR A 278 -1.19 -11.45 13.51
N ARG A 279 -1.69 -12.27 12.58
CA ARG A 279 -0.96 -13.42 12.06
C ARG A 279 -0.74 -13.24 10.56
N TRP A 280 0.52 -13.25 10.17
CA TRP A 280 0.93 -13.26 8.77
C TRP A 280 1.61 -14.59 8.45
N ASN A 281 1.23 -15.21 7.37
CA ASN A 281 1.93 -16.34 6.81
C ASN A 281 2.90 -15.83 5.72
N VAL A 282 4.02 -16.52 5.56
CA VAL A 282 5.04 -16.21 4.55
C VAL A 282 5.08 -17.35 3.52
N PRO A 283 4.10 -17.46 2.61
CA PRO A 283 4.14 -18.45 1.54
C PRO A 283 5.31 -18.20 0.58
N GLU A 284 5.60 -19.16 -0.30
CA GLU A 284 6.67 -19.05 -1.30
C GLU A 284 6.55 -17.79 -2.15
N ARG A 285 5.31 -17.41 -2.52
CA ARG A 285 5.03 -16.18 -3.28
C ARG A 285 5.36 -14.88 -2.53
N SER A 286 5.58 -14.92 -1.22
CA SER A 286 5.98 -13.77 -0.42
C SER A 286 7.51 -13.61 -0.31
N GLY A 287 8.25 -14.63 -0.72
CA GLY A 287 9.70 -14.67 -0.73
C GLY A 287 10.32 -14.22 -2.06
N PRO A 288 11.66 -14.29 -2.17
CA PRO A 288 12.40 -13.95 -3.39
C PRO A 288 11.91 -14.71 -4.62
N GLY A 289 11.77 -13.99 -5.74
CA GLY A 289 11.57 -14.60 -7.05
C GLY A 289 12.86 -15.25 -7.58
N LYS A 290 12.78 -15.84 -8.78
CA LYS A 290 13.89 -16.56 -9.42
C LYS A 290 15.15 -15.72 -9.61
N THR A 291 14.98 -14.41 -9.83
CA THR A 291 16.08 -13.48 -10.09
C THR A 291 16.28 -12.48 -8.96
N ASP A 292 15.52 -12.58 -7.88
CA ASP A 292 15.74 -11.75 -6.69
C ASP A 292 16.97 -12.24 -5.91
N PRO A 293 17.58 -11.36 -5.09
CA PRO A 293 18.51 -11.78 -4.06
C PRO A 293 17.83 -12.66 -3.00
N ASN A 294 18.62 -13.36 -2.19
CA ASN A 294 18.12 -14.26 -1.13
C ASN A 294 17.20 -13.59 -0.10
N CYS A 295 17.22 -12.26 0.00
CA CYS A 295 16.35 -11.49 0.88
C CYS A 295 15.73 -10.33 0.08
N ILE A 296 14.40 -10.23 0.12
CA ILE A 296 13.65 -9.08 -0.40
C ILE A 296 12.99 -8.32 0.75
N THR A 297 12.66 -7.04 0.51
CA THR A 297 12.10 -6.16 1.54
C THR A 297 10.64 -5.84 1.25
N TRP A 298 9.84 -5.82 2.31
CA TRP A 298 8.45 -5.39 2.30
C TRP A 298 8.24 -4.26 3.31
N VAL A 299 7.32 -3.37 3.02
CA VAL A 299 6.91 -2.30 3.93
C VAL A 299 5.67 -2.76 4.70
N TYR A 300 5.63 -2.44 5.99
CA TYR A 300 4.42 -2.59 6.79
C TYR A 300 3.93 -1.22 7.26
N TYR A 301 2.61 -1.09 7.40
CA TYR A 301 1.91 0.18 7.58
C TYR A 301 0.53 -0.03 8.22
N SER A 302 -0.10 1.05 8.66
CA SER A 302 -1.50 1.02 9.12
C SER A 302 -2.46 1.15 7.95
N THR A 303 -3.52 0.34 7.94
CA THR A 303 -4.58 0.34 6.91
C THR A 303 -5.79 1.19 7.27
N VAL A 304 -5.86 1.75 8.49
CA VAL A 304 -7.00 2.58 8.96
C VAL A 304 -7.22 3.78 8.05
N ASN A 305 -6.14 4.49 7.75
CA ASN A 305 -6.12 5.55 6.77
C ASN A 305 -4.79 5.44 6.03
N PHE A 306 -4.85 5.10 4.75
CA PHE A 306 -3.62 4.93 3.97
C PHE A 306 -2.85 6.26 3.78
N VAL A 307 -3.56 7.40 3.80
CA VAL A 307 -2.98 8.72 3.54
C VAL A 307 -2.47 9.40 4.83
N LYS A 308 -2.97 9.00 6.02
CA LYS A 308 -2.71 9.69 7.29
C LYS A 308 -2.23 8.76 8.40
#